data_AF-A0AAV8ZFH8-F1
#
_entry.id   AF-A0AAV8ZFH8-F1
#
_cell.length_a   1.000
_cell.length_b   1.000
_cell.length_c   1.000
_cell.angle_alpha   90.00
_cell.angle_beta   90.00
_cell.angle_gamma   90.00
#
_symmetry.space_group_name_H-M   'P 1'
#
loop_
_entity.id
_entity.type
_entity.pdbx_description
1 polymer ?
#
loop_
_entity_poly.entity_id
_entity_poly.type
_entity_poly.pdbx_seq_one_letter_code
_entity_poly.pdbx_strand_id
1 'polypeptide(L)'
;MFVTDSAATTRVVGRSLQEHSCNMIHVTCTGHALHLVAKTIRQCFPEVNALITMFLKSSKRLRAFQSKCPEPPQLILKRWGTWLEAAFYYDKYFEQIKVVILEVDPNKAAAMMESQTKFQDI
;
A
#
# COMPACT_ATOMS: atom_id res chain seq x y z
N MET A 1 2.57 31.92 -5.30
CA MET A 1 2.01 30.56 -5.37
C MET A 1 2.39 29.85 -4.07
N PHE A 2 1.42 29.28 -3.36
CA PHE A 2 1.64 28.56 -2.10
C PHE A 2 1.33 27.08 -2.34
N VAL A 3 2.34 26.22 -2.23
CA VAL A 3 2.21 24.79 -2.58
C VAL A 3 2.35 23.95 -1.33
N THR A 4 1.30 23.22 -0.95
CA THR A 4 1.32 22.35 0.24
C THR A 4 0.58 21.04 -0.02
N ASP A 5 0.67 20.10 0.91
CA ASP A 5 -0.13 18.87 0.90
C ASP A 5 -1.63 19.10 1.17
N SER A 6 -2.07 20.36 1.26
CA SER A 6 -3.46 20.73 1.55
C SER A 6 -4.00 20.20 2.88
N ALA A 7 -3.14 19.93 3.87
CA ALA A 7 -3.57 19.66 5.24
C ALA A 7 -4.42 20.83 5.80
N ALA A 8 -5.37 20.53 6.69
CA ALA A 8 -6.32 21.53 7.19
C ALA A 8 -5.64 22.79 7.76
N THR A 9 -4.56 22.62 8.51
CA THR A 9 -3.73 23.71 9.04
C THR A 9 -3.11 24.56 7.93
N THR A 10 -2.56 23.92 6.89
CA THR A 10 -1.97 24.63 5.74
C THR A 10 -3.00 25.42 4.94
N ARG A 11 -4.25 24.94 4.85
CA ARG A 11 -5.35 25.69 4.21
C ARG A 11 -5.77 26.92 5.01
N VAL A 12 -5.72 26.84 6.34
CA VAL A 12 -5.99 27.99 7.22
C VAL A 12 -4.88 29.04 7.06
N VAL A 13 -3.61 28.61 7.09
CA VAL A 13 -2.46 29.50 6.85
C VAL A 13 -2.52 30.11 5.45
N GLY A 14 -2.82 29.31 4.42
CA GLY A 14 -2.96 29.79 3.05
C GLY A 14 -4.05 30.85 2.88
N ARG A 15 -5.21 30.66 3.53
CA ARG A 15 -6.29 31.67 3.56
C ARG A 15 -5.88 32.94 4.29
N SER A 16 -5.28 32.81 5.48
CA SER A 16 -4.79 33.96 6.23
C SER A 16 -3.78 34.77 5.41
N LEU A 17 -2.85 34.12 4.73
CA LEU A 17 -1.88 34.80 3.86
C LEU A 17 -2.53 35.50 2.66
N GLN A 18 -3.63 34.94 2.12
CA GLN A 18 -4.40 35.57 1.04
C GLN A 18 -5.12 36.85 1.49
N GLU A 19 -5.66 36.86 2.71
CA GLU A 19 -6.31 38.03 3.33
C GLU A 19 -5.32 39.18 3.57
N HIS A 20 -4.04 38.87 3.78
CA HIS A 20 -2.97 39.86 4.01
C HIS A 20 -2.29 40.34 2.71
N SER A 21 -3.06 40.50 1.63
CA SER A 21 -2.64 41.14 0.37
C SER A 21 -1.57 40.41 -0.45
N CYS A 22 -1.34 39.13 -0.18
CA CYS A 22 -0.60 38.30 -1.13
C CYS A 22 -1.61 37.72 -2.13
N ASN A 23 -1.55 38.10 -3.41
CA ASN A 23 -2.27 37.44 -4.51
C ASN A 23 -1.75 36.00 -4.71
N MET A 24 -1.83 35.18 -3.67
CA MET A 24 -1.29 33.84 -3.61
C MET A 24 -2.41 32.83 -3.87
N ILE A 25 -2.24 32.07 -4.94
CA ILE A 25 -3.03 30.88 -5.23
C ILE A 25 -2.45 29.73 -4.39
N HIS A 26 -3.29 29.10 -3.56
CA HIS A 26 -2.96 27.85 -2.88
C HIS A 26 -3.18 26.68 -3.84
N VAL A 27 -2.15 25.83 -4.00
CA VAL A 27 -2.17 24.68 -4.91
C VAL A 27 -1.74 23.44 -4.12
N THR A 28 -2.48 22.35 -4.30
CA THR A 28 -2.10 21.05 -3.73
C THR A 28 -0.83 20.54 -4.43
N CYS A 29 0.17 20.10 -3.67
CA CYS A 29 1.41 19.61 -4.23
C CYS A 29 1.15 18.32 -5.04
N THR A 30 1.88 18.17 -6.15
CA THR A 30 1.76 17.00 -7.03
C THR A 30 1.99 15.69 -6.28
N GLY A 31 2.90 15.68 -5.31
CA GLY A 31 3.14 14.52 -4.44
C GLY A 31 1.89 14.09 -3.66
N HIS A 32 1.12 15.04 -3.13
CA HIS A 32 -0.14 14.75 -2.43
C HIS A 32 -1.23 14.32 -3.40
N ALA A 33 -1.31 14.94 -4.59
CA ALA A 33 -2.26 14.50 -5.62
C ALA A 33 -1.99 13.03 -6.04
N LEU A 34 -0.72 12.68 -6.29
CA LEU A 34 -0.32 11.31 -6.59
C LEU A 34 -0.60 10.34 -5.43
N HIS A 35 -0.40 10.79 -4.19
CA HIS A 35 -0.77 10.00 -3.01
C HIS A 35 -2.27 9.68 -2.97
N LEU A 36 -3.14 10.66 -3.24
CA LEU A 36 -4.58 10.45 -3.27
C LEU A 36 -4.97 9.45 -4.35
N VAL A 37 -4.39 9.54 -5.56
CA VAL A 37 -4.62 8.56 -6.63
C VAL A 37 -4.21 7.15 -6.19
N ALA A 38 -3.00 6.98 -5.67
CA ALA A 38 -2.53 5.67 -5.20
C ALA A 38 -3.41 5.12 -4.06
N LYS A 39 -3.87 5.98 -3.14
CA LYS A 39 -4.79 5.61 -2.07
C LYS A 39 -6.13 5.14 -2.63
N THR A 40 -6.70 5.86 -3.60
CA THR A 40 -7.96 5.50 -4.26
C THR A 40 -7.83 4.16 -4.97
N ILE A 41 -6.75 3.96 -5.75
CA ILE A 41 -6.48 2.66 -6.40
C ILE A 41 -6.44 1.55 -5.34
N ARG A 42 -5.67 1.71 -4.26
CA ARG A 42 -5.60 0.71 -3.19
C ARG A 42 -6.98 0.39 -2.59
N GLN A 43 -7.84 1.40 -2.41
CA GLN A 43 -9.19 1.21 -1.87
C GLN A 43 -10.09 0.40 -2.83
N CYS A 44 -9.84 0.46 -4.13
CA CYS A 44 -10.54 -0.37 -5.13
C CYS A 44 -10.13 -1.86 -5.08
N PHE A 45 -8.98 -2.19 -4.48
CA PHE A 45 -8.45 -3.56 -4.42
C PHE A 45 -8.22 -4.04 -2.98
N PRO A 46 -9.30 -4.19 -2.17
CA PRO A 46 -9.18 -4.58 -0.77
C PRO A 46 -8.54 -5.97 -0.58
N GLU A 47 -8.74 -6.90 -1.51
CA GLU A 47 -8.21 -8.27 -1.44
C GLU A 47 -6.70 -8.31 -1.68
N VAL A 48 -6.22 -7.59 -2.71
CA VAL A 48 -4.79 -7.41 -2.95
C VAL A 48 -4.13 -6.74 -1.76
N ASN A 49 -4.78 -5.74 -1.16
CA ASN A 49 -4.30 -5.10 0.05
C ASN A 49 -4.27 -6.06 1.25
N ALA A 50 -5.27 -6.94 1.42
CA ALA A 50 -5.28 -7.97 2.46
C ALA A 50 -4.12 -8.96 2.26
N LEU A 51 -3.92 -9.46 1.04
CA LEU A 51 -2.81 -10.34 0.67
C LEU A 51 -1.46 -9.71 1.02
N ILE A 52 -1.22 -8.50 0.52
CA ILE A 52 0.02 -7.76 0.77
C ILE A 52 0.23 -7.60 2.27
N THR A 53 -0.76 -7.10 3.02
CA THR A 53 -0.63 -6.86 4.47
C THR A 53 -0.45 -8.12 5.32
N MET A 54 -0.94 -9.28 4.87
CA MET A 54 -0.80 -10.56 5.56
C MET A 54 0.67 -10.96 5.75
N PHE A 55 1.50 -10.81 4.72
CA PHE A 55 2.92 -11.17 4.78
C PHE A 55 3.73 -10.21 5.66
N LEU A 56 3.29 -8.97 5.81
CA LEU A 56 3.99 -7.91 6.56
C LEU A 56 3.76 -8.06 8.06
N LYS A 57 2.64 -8.66 8.44
CA LYS A 57 2.30 -8.99 9.83
C LYS A 57 3.09 -10.18 10.39
N SER A 58 3.91 -10.88 9.60
CA SER A 58 4.73 -11.99 10.09
C SER A 58 6.07 -12.08 9.40
N SER A 59 7.12 -11.80 10.16
CA SER A 59 8.51 -11.98 9.73
C SER A 59 8.86 -13.44 9.40
N LYS A 60 8.14 -14.43 9.96
CA LYS A 60 8.28 -15.84 9.56
C LYS A 60 7.70 -16.08 8.17
N ARG A 61 6.52 -15.54 7.87
CA ARG A 61 5.90 -15.64 6.52
C ARG A 61 6.75 -14.93 5.48
N LEU A 62 7.29 -13.75 5.81
CA LEU A 62 8.19 -13.02 4.95
C LEU A 62 9.47 -13.82 4.64
N ARG A 63 10.05 -14.51 5.63
CA ARG A 63 11.24 -15.36 5.43
C ARG A 63 10.96 -16.61 4.60
N ALA A 64 9.86 -17.31 4.87
CA ALA A 64 9.43 -18.46 4.06
C ALA A 64 9.17 -18.07 2.60
N PHE A 65 8.73 -16.83 2.39
CA PHE A 65 8.57 -16.25 1.08
C PHE A 65 9.90 -15.87 0.41
N GLN A 66 10.80 -15.20 1.13
CA GLN A 66 12.14 -14.81 0.65
C GLN A 66 13.01 -16.00 0.21
N SER A 67 12.74 -17.21 0.71
CA SER A 67 13.45 -18.41 0.25
C SER A 67 12.97 -18.94 -1.10
N LYS A 68 11.81 -18.50 -1.59
CA LYS A 68 11.20 -18.98 -2.85
C LYS A 68 11.05 -17.90 -3.92
N CYS A 69 11.06 -16.63 -3.52
CA CYS A 69 11.01 -15.50 -4.43
C CYS A 69 12.18 -14.53 -4.17
N PRO A 70 12.62 -13.77 -5.18
CA PRO A 70 13.53 -12.66 -4.99
C PRO A 70 13.06 -11.75 -3.86
N GLU A 71 13.99 -11.10 -3.15
CA GLU A 71 13.61 -10.28 -1.99
C GLU A 71 12.55 -9.24 -2.42
N PRO A 72 11.37 -9.18 -1.76
CA PRO A 72 10.39 -8.16 -2.08
C PRO A 72 11.03 -6.79 -1.91
N PRO A 73 10.62 -5.76 -2.70
CA PRO A 73 11.11 -4.40 -2.53
C PRO A 73 11.09 -4.07 -1.05
N GLN A 74 12.21 -3.58 -0.50
CA GLN A 74 12.35 -3.32 0.94
C GLN A 74 11.05 -2.73 1.47
N LEU A 75 10.50 -3.44 2.45
CA LEU A 75 9.09 -3.42 2.80
C LEU A 75 8.72 -2.15 3.57
N ILE A 76 8.94 -1.00 2.93
CA ILE A 76 8.66 0.32 3.47
C ILE A 76 7.23 0.65 3.03
N LEU A 77 6.25 -0.07 3.59
CA LEU A 77 4.83 0.35 3.56
C LEU A 77 4.61 1.79 4.08
N LYS A 78 5.64 2.39 4.69
CA LYS A 78 5.60 3.74 5.23
C LYS A 78 5.75 4.83 4.15
N ARG A 79 6.03 4.51 2.89
CA ARG A 79 6.11 5.49 1.77
C ARG A 79 5.02 5.27 0.74
N TRP A 80 4.41 6.34 0.23
CA TRP A 80 3.12 6.31 -0.48
C TRP A 80 3.09 5.53 -1.80
N GLY A 81 4.21 5.42 -2.52
CA GLY A 81 4.31 4.67 -3.78
C GLY A 81 4.51 3.16 -3.61
N THR A 82 4.89 2.71 -2.40
CA THR A 82 5.37 1.32 -2.21
C THR A 82 4.25 0.29 -2.23
N TRP A 83 2.98 0.71 -2.05
CA TRP A 83 1.86 -0.22 -2.21
C TRP A 83 1.68 -0.65 -3.66
N LEU A 84 1.84 0.26 -4.63
CA LEU A 84 1.74 -0.09 -6.06
C LEU A 84 2.92 -0.98 -6.49
N GLU A 85 4.13 -0.66 -6.04
CA GLU A 85 5.30 -1.52 -6.25
C GLU A 85 5.10 -2.91 -5.64
N ALA A 86 4.51 -2.98 -4.44
CA ALA A 86 4.12 -4.26 -3.84
C ALA A 86 3.06 -4.95 -4.68
N ALA A 87 2.00 -4.27 -5.12
CA ALA A 87 0.97 -4.89 -5.96
C ALA A 87 1.55 -5.51 -7.24
N PHE A 88 2.40 -4.77 -7.97
CA PHE A 88 3.08 -5.30 -9.16
C PHE A 88 4.05 -6.44 -8.86
N TYR A 89 4.71 -6.39 -7.70
CA TYR A 89 5.56 -7.48 -7.26
C TYR A 89 4.74 -8.76 -6.97
N TYR A 90 3.61 -8.63 -6.26
CA TYR A 90 2.76 -9.77 -5.92
C TYR A 90 2.06 -10.35 -7.16
N ASP A 91 1.73 -9.52 -8.14
CA ASP A 91 1.26 -9.94 -9.45
C ASP A 91 2.34 -10.75 -10.21
N LYS A 92 3.56 -10.19 -10.30
CA LYS A 92 4.68 -10.83 -10.97
C LYS A 92 5.03 -12.22 -10.40
N TYR A 93 4.89 -12.39 -9.08
CA TYR A 93 5.23 -13.65 -8.39
C TYR A 93 4.01 -14.41 -7.86
N PHE A 94 2.83 -14.16 -8.44
CA PHE A 94 1.56 -14.67 -7.94
C PHE A 94 1.55 -16.19 -7.78
N GLU A 95 2.05 -16.93 -8.76
CA GLU A 95 2.10 -18.39 -8.72
C GLU A 95 2.98 -18.92 -7.58
N GLN A 96 4.15 -18.31 -7.35
CA GLN A 96 5.00 -18.72 -6.23
C GLN A 96 4.37 -18.37 -4.88
N ILE A 97 3.66 -17.24 -4.80
CA ILE A 97 2.90 -16.83 -3.62
C ILE A 97 1.78 -17.82 -3.33
N LYS A 98 1.04 -18.26 -4.36
CA LYS A 98 -0.03 -19.26 -4.25
C LYS A 98 0.51 -20.56 -3.63
N VAL A 99 1.64 -21.07 -4.13
CA VAL A 99 2.30 -22.26 -3.57
C VAL A 99 2.67 -22.06 -2.09
N VAL A 100 3.27 -20.92 -1.73
CA VAL A 100 3.62 -20.63 -0.32
C VAL A 100 2.38 -20.58 0.57
N ILE A 101 1.28 -20.00 0.10
CA ILE A 101 0.04 -19.91 0.87
C ILE A 101 -0.57 -21.30 1.08
N LEU A 102 -0.56 -22.14 0.05
CA LEU A 102 -1.12 -23.50 0.10
C LEU A 102 -0.29 -24.47 0.96
N GLU A 103 1.02 -24.29 1.04
CA GLU A 103 1.90 -25.14 1.87
C GLU A 103 1.83 -24.84 3.37
N VAL A 104 1.27 -23.69 3.78
CA VAL A 104 1.24 -23.30 5.18
C VAL A 104 0.06 -23.97 5.90
N ASP A 105 0.37 -24.65 7.00
CA ASP A 105 -0.61 -25.32 7.84
C ASP A 105 -1.76 -24.38 8.28
N PRO A 106 -3.01 -24.64 7.86
CA PRO A 106 -4.16 -23.79 8.17
C PRO A 106 -4.41 -23.61 9.66
N ASN A 107 -4.02 -24.59 10.49
CA ASN A 107 -4.21 -24.57 11.94
C ASN A 107 -3.29 -23.58 12.67
N LYS A 108 -2.29 -23.02 11.99
CA LYS A 108 -1.30 -22.09 12.60
C LYS A 108 -1.58 -20.61 12.33
N ALA A 109 -2.53 -20.27 11.46
CA ALA A 109 -2.86 -18.88 11.16
C ALA A 109 -4.27 -18.69 10.57
N ALA A 110 -5.22 -18.22 11.39
CA ALA A 110 -6.61 -17.95 10.96
C ALA A 110 -6.72 -17.01 9.73
N ALA A 111 -5.83 -16.01 9.62
CA ALA A 111 -5.79 -15.11 8.46
C ALA A 111 -5.36 -15.78 7.15
N MET A 112 -4.69 -16.94 7.21
CA MET A 112 -4.27 -17.69 6.03
C MET A 112 -5.35 -18.65 5.54
N MET A 113 -6.17 -19.16 6.44
CA MET A 113 -7.32 -20.00 6.09
C MET A 113 -8.28 -19.30 5.12
N GLU A 114 -8.63 -18.03 5.39
CA GLU A 114 -9.48 -17.23 4.50
C GLU A 114 -8.84 -17.03 3.11
N SER A 115 -7.51 -16.89 3.07
CA SER A 115 -6.80 -16.73 1.79
C SER A 115 -6.73 -18.05 1.03
N GLN A 116 -6.45 -19.17 1.71
CA GLN A 116 -6.40 -20.50 1.09
C GLN A 116 -7.70 -20.86 0.39
N THR A 117 -8.85 -20.57 1.01
CA THR A 117 -10.15 -20.76 0.35
C THR A 117 -10.24 -19.97 -0.96
N LYS A 118 -9.88 -18.68 -0.93
CA LYS A 118 -9.91 -17.82 -2.13
C LYS A 118 -8.96 -18.28 -3.23
N PHE A 119 -7.83 -18.89 -2.89
CA PHE A 119 -6.85 -19.39 -3.86
C PHE A 119 -7.17 -20.80 -4.41
N GLN A 120 -8.06 -21.56 -3.75
CA GLN A 120 -8.52 -22.87 -4.24
C GLN A 120 -9.59 -22.74 -5.33
N ASP A 121 -10.33 -21.63 -5.34
CA ASP A 121 -11.42 -21.35 -6.28
C ASP A 121 -10.97 -20.65 -7.59
N ILE A 122 -9.66 -20.41 -7.75
CA ILE A 122 -9.01 -19.74 -8.91
C ILE A 122 -8.02 -20.70 -9.57
#